data_AF-A0A6I7PJB9-F1
#
_entry.id   AF-A0A6I7PJB9-F1
#
_cell.length_a   1.000
_cell.length_b   1.000
_cell.length_c   1.000
_cell.angle_alpha   90.00
_cell.angle_beta   90.00
_cell.angle_gamma   90.00
#
_symmetry.space_group_name_H-M   'P 1'
#
loop_
_entity.id
_entity.type
_entity.pdbx_description
1 polymer ?
#
loop_
_entity_poly.entity_id
_entity_poly.type
_entity_poly.pdbx_seq_one_letter_code
_entity_poly.pdbx_strand_id
1 'polypeptide(L)'
;MPTHHRLRGLARFALLAGAALALGACARTVVENRLETTYEPGDMTAELDFWHNLPGRSAVTNDEGLHGVLLFAKGEDTTGSYEARVERLKEMGWLPSGFDEPPDLAMQRGVLAKALAHMLDIEGGVMYSITNKHPRYATRELVYLGLLGHGTEQQVISGVDYVGAFSKAQDYMLLRDLGELRARPDAVRRVPVREDVRTPFRDADTGADEAHDPGDAPERIPDEAR
;
A
#
# COMPACT_ATOMS: atom_id res chain seq x y z
N MET A 1 52.24 40.11 30.69
CA MET A 1 51.19 39.10 30.95
C MET A 1 49.88 39.54 30.28
N PRO A 2 49.54 38.99 29.09
CA PRO A 2 48.13 38.58 28.87
C PRO A 2 47.97 37.44 27.82
N THR A 3 47.59 36.21 28.22
CA THR A 3 47.31 35.11 27.25
C THR A 3 46.19 34.13 27.66
N HIS A 4 45.24 34.50 28.52
CA HIS A 4 44.16 33.57 28.94
C HIS A 4 42.77 33.81 28.30
N HIS A 5 42.56 34.87 27.51
CA HIS A 5 41.24 35.15 26.94
C HIS A 5 40.96 34.45 25.60
N ARG A 6 41.97 34.02 24.83
CA ARG A 6 41.76 33.44 23.48
C ARG A 6 41.31 31.97 23.48
N LEU A 7 41.61 31.19 24.53
CA LEU A 7 41.24 29.77 24.60
C LEU A 7 39.78 29.52 24.99
N ARG A 8 39.11 30.46 25.68
CA ARG A 8 37.71 30.29 26.09
C ARG A 8 36.70 30.55 24.95
N GLY A 9 37.09 31.26 23.90
CA GLY A 9 36.24 31.53 22.74
C GLY A 9 36.08 30.32 21.81
N LEU A 10 37.16 29.57 21.57
CA LEU A 10 37.17 28.41 20.69
C LEU A 10 36.33 27.23 21.22
N ALA A 11 36.36 26.98 22.53
CA ALA A 11 35.56 25.92 23.15
C ALA A 11 34.05 26.17 23.07
N ARG A 12 33.60 27.44 23.12
CA ARG A 12 32.17 27.78 23.00
C ARG A 12 31.65 27.67 21.57
N PHE A 13 32.48 27.97 20.57
CA PHE A 13 32.12 27.77 19.17
C PHE A 13 32.00 26.28 18.79
N ALA A 14 32.89 25.43 19.29
CA ALA A 14 32.84 23.99 19.03
C ALA A 14 31.56 23.33 19.61
N LEU A 15 31.11 23.78 20.80
CA LEU A 15 29.92 23.23 21.47
C LEU A 15 28.61 23.66 20.79
N LEU A 16 28.54 24.88 20.25
CA LEU A 16 27.39 25.36 19.45
C LEU A 16 27.32 24.67 18.08
N ALA A 17 28.45 24.42 17.42
CA ALA A 17 28.49 23.71 16.14
C ALA A 17 28.07 22.23 16.30
N GLY A 18 28.46 21.57 17.39
CA GLY A 18 28.04 20.19 17.68
C GLY A 18 26.53 20.06 17.95
N ALA A 19 25.91 21.04 18.62
CA ALA A 19 24.48 21.03 18.89
C ALA A 19 23.62 21.22 17.63
N ALA A 20 24.07 22.02 16.66
CA ALA A 20 23.35 22.24 15.41
C ALA A 20 23.33 20.98 14.51
N LEU A 21 24.40 20.19 14.50
CA LEU A 21 24.48 18.95 13.72
C LEU A 21 23.61 17.82 14.30
N ALA A 22 23.41 17.79 15.62
CA ALA A 22 22.56 16.78 16.27
C ALA A 22 21.06 16.95 15.98
N LEU A 23 20.62 18.15 15.59
CA LEU A 23 19.21 18.44 15.33
C LEU A 23 18.75 18.08 13.90
N GLY A 24 19.69 17.91 12.96
CA GLY A 24 19.36 17.61 11.56
C GLY A 24 19.10 16.12 11.25
N ALA A 25 19.46 15.21 12.15
CA ALA A 25 19.46 13.76 11.86
C ALA A 25 18.08 13.07 12.02
N CYS A 26 17.05 13.79 12.46
CA CYS A 26 15.70 13.23 12.66
C CYS A 26 14.70 13.66 11.60
N ALA A 27 15.13 14.38 10.55
CA ALA A 27 14.23 14.80 9.48
C ALA A 27 13.82 13.60 8.61
N ARG A 28 12.53 13.47 8.34
CA ARG A 28 12.03 12.42 7.44
C ARG A 28 12.37 12.77 5.98
N THR A 29 12.56 11.75 5.16
CA THR A 29 12.91 11.89 3.75
C THR A 29 11.78 12.57 2.97
N VAL A 30 12.14 13.62 2.22
CA VAL A 30 11.28 14.24 1.20
C VAL A 30 11.53 13.54 -0.12
N VAL A 31 10.48 13.25 -0.87
CA VAL A 31 10.55 12.56 -2.16
C VAL A 31 10.13 13.53 -3.26
N GLU A 32 11.10 14.00 -4.04
CA GLU A 32 10.91 15.07 -5.02
C GLU A 32 10.03 14.63 -6.21
N ASN A 33 10.32 13.45 -6.77
CA ASN A 33 9.62 12.91 -7.93
C ASN A 33 8.45 12.05 -7.48
N ARG A 34 7.28 12.65 -7.26
CA ARG A 34 6.03 11.96 -6.90
C ARG A 34 5.39 11.31 -8.14
N LEU A 35 4.65 10.23 -7.94
CA LEU A 35 3.72 9.73 -8.95
C LEU A 35 2.57 10.73 -9.12
N GLU A 36 2.02 10.78 -10.34
CA GLU A 36 0.82 11.57 -10.60
C GLU A 36 -0.37 10.94 -9.86
N THR A 37 -1.06 11.74 -9.06
CA THR A 37 -2.23 11.33 -8.27
C THR A 37 -3.46 12.19 -8.60
N THR A 38 -3.33 13.19 -9.46
CA THR A 38 -4.38 14.18 -9.78
C THR A 38 -4.90 13.97 -11.20
N TYR A 39 -5.19 12.73 -11.55
CA TYR A 39 -5.87 12.37 -12.79
C TYR A 39 -7.38 12.27 -12.58
N GLU A 40 -8.15 12.22 -13.68
CA GLU A 40 -9.61 12.15 -13.64
C GLU A 40 -10.08 10.86 -12.94
N PRO A 41 -11.04 10.92 -12.00
CA PRO A 41 -11.58 9.74 -11.34
C PRO A 41 -12.13 8.71 -12.36
N GLY A 42 -11.77 7.44 -12.19
CA GLY A 42 -12.18 6.37 -13.11
C GLY A 42 -11.35 6.27 -14.38
N ASP A 43 -10.27 7.07 -14.54
CA ASP A 43 -9.25 6.83 -15.55
C ASP A 43 -8.47 5.55 -15.21
N MET A 44 -8.99 4.41 -15.67
CA MET A 44 -8.40 3.09 -15.43
C MET A 44 -6.96 2.97 -15.93
N THR A 45 -6.57 3.74 -16.96
CA THR A 45 -5.18 3.71 -17.47
C THR A 45 -4.26 4.39 -16.48
N ALA A 46 -4.61 5.59 -16.02
CA ALA A 46 -3.82 6.30 -15.01
C ALA A 46 -3.77 5.54 -13.68
N GLU A 47 -4.88 4.91 -13.26
CA GLU A 47 -4.92 4.06 -12.05
C GLU A 47 -4.01 2.83 -12.18
N LEU A 48 -4.05 2.14 -13.33
CA LEU A 48 -3.16 1.00 -13.57
C LEU A 48 -1.69 1.43 -13.59
N ASP A 49 -1.37 2.56 -14.23
CA ASP A 49 -0.02 3.11 -14.25
C ASP A 49 0.46 3.48 -12.84
N PHE A 50 -0.41 4.06 -12.01
CA PHE A 50 -0.12 4.35 -10.60
C PHE A 50 0.28 3.07 -9.85
N TRP A 51 -0.56 2.02 -9.92
CA TRP A 51 -0.28 0.75 -9.24
C TRP A 51 0.95 0.03 -9.81
N HIS A 52 1.18 0.13 -11.12
CA HIS A 52 2.33 -0.49 -11.78
C HIS A 52 3.66 0.15 -11.37
N ASN A 53 3.68 1.47 -11.22
CA ASN A 53 4.89 2.21 -10.87
C ASN A 53 5.21 2.19 -9.36
N LEU A 54 4.21 1.94 -8.51
CA LEU A 54 4.36 2.01 -7.06
C LEU A 54 5.42 1.05 -6.48
N PRO A 55 5.54 -0.22 -6.90
CA PRO A 55 6.59 -1.12 -6.41
C PRO A 55 8.02 -0.62 -6.67
N GLY A 56 8.24 0.21 -7.70
CA GLY A 56 9.55 0.80 -8.00
C GLY A 56 9.98 1.90 -7.02
N ARG A 57 9.11 2.31 -6.11
CA ARG A 57 9.36 3.42 -5.17
C ARG A 57 10.18 2.94 -3.97
N SER A 58 11.30 3.64 -3.70
CA SER A 58 12.07 3.42 -2.47
C SER A 58 11.31 3.87 -1.22
N ALA A 59 10.45 4.87 -1.35
CA ALA A 59 9.53 5.36 -0.34
C ALA A 59 8.23 5.84 -1.00
N VAL A 60 7.09 5.47 -0.43
CA VAL A 60 5.78 6.01 -0.83
C VAL A 60 5.59 7.35 -0.13
N THR A 61 5.13 8.37 -0.85
CA THR A 61 4.81 9.67 -0.21
C THR A 61 3.48 9.64 0.51
N ASN A 62 3.22 10.63 1.36
CA ASN A 62 1.91 10.77 1.98
C ASN A 62 0.81 10.88 0.92
N ASP A 63 1.02 11.68 -0.12
CA ASP A 63 0.03 11.85 -1.18
C ASP A 63 -0.27 10.56 -1.95
N GLU A 64 0.78 9.87 -2.41
CA GLU A 64 0.68 8.56 -3.07
C GLU A 64 -0.04 7.54 -2.17
N GLY A 65 0.35 7.49 -0.89
CA GLY A 65 -0.17 6.50 0.02
C GLY A 65 -1.61 6.75 0.46
N LEU A 66 -2.06 8.00 0.57
CA LEU A 66 -3.46 8.31 0.88
C LEU A 66 -4.37 8.08 -0.34
N HIS A 67 -3.87 8.41 -1.54
CA HIS A 67 -4.55 8.11 -2.79
C HIS A 67 -4.78 6.60 -2.96
N GLY A 68 -3.74 5.77 -2.79
CA GLY A 68 -3.86 4.31 -2.88
C GLY A 68 -4.82 3.70 -1.84
N VAL A 69 -4.90 4.29 -0.64
CA VAL A 69 -5.88 3.87 0.39
C VAL A 69 -7.32 4.12 -0.09
N LEU A 70 -7.60 5.28 -0.68
CA LEU A 70 -8.93 5.61 -1.19
C LEU A 70 -9.31 4.72 -2.38
N LEU A 71 -8.41 4.58 -3.35
CA LEU A 71 -8.60 3.68 -4.50
C LEU A 71 -8.93 2.26 -4.04
N PHE A 72 -8.15 1.71 -3.11
CA PHE A 72 -8.41 0.35 -2.63
C PHE A 72 -9.76 0.22 -1.91
N ALA A 73 -10.09 1.19 -1.05
CA ALA A 73 -11.24 1.07 -0.18
C ALA A 73 -12.57 1.45 -0.84
N LYS A 74 -12.53 2.29 -1.87
CA LYS A 74 -13.71 2.86 -2.53
C LYS A 74 -13.81 2.49 -4.01
N GLY A 75 -12.74 1.94 -4.59
CA GLY A 75 -12.63 1.67 -6.02
C GLY A 75 -12.27 2.90 -6.85
N GLU A 76 -12.23 4.10 -6.24
CA GLU A 76 -11.91 5.36 -6.89
C GLU A 76 -11.45 6.40 -5.84
N ASP A 77 -10.75 7.43 -6.29
CA ASP A 77 -10.42 8.61 -5.48
C ASP A 77 -11.00 9.87 -6.11
N THR A 78 -12.11 10.35 -5.55
CA THR A 78 -12.84 11.52 -6.05
C THR A 78 -12.41 12.84 -5.40
N THR A 79 -11.37 12.84 -4.57
CA THR A 79 -11.02 14.02 -3.76
C THR A 79 -10.28 15.11 -4.55
N GLY A 80 -9.54 14.72 -5.60
CA GLY A 80 -8.89 15.65 -6.54
C GLY A 80 -7.71 16.45 -6.00
N SER A 81 -7.39 16.38 -4.69
CA SER A 81 -6.18 16.99 -4.12
C SER A 81 -5.74 16.30 -2.83
N TYR A 82 -4.46 16.46 -2.48
CA TYR A 82 -3.91 15.94 -1.22
C TYR A 82 -4.67 16.41 0.01
N GLU A 83 -4.97 17.70 0.09
CA GLU A 83 -5.66 18.30 1.23
C GLU A 83 -7.06 17.70 1.40
N ALA A 84 -7.77 17.51 0.28
CA ALA A 84 -9.08 16.88 0.27
C ALA A 84 -9.01 15.39 0.68
N ARG A 85 -7.95 14.65 0.31
CA ARG A 85 -7.70 13.28 0.82
C ARG A 85 -7.53 13.26 2.32
N VAL A 86 -6.71 14.19 2.86
CA VAL A 86 -6.44 14.29 4.29
C VAL A 86 -7.73 14.56 5.06
N GLU A 87 -8.52 15.55 4.61
CA GLU A 87 -9.81 15.87 5.22
C GLU A 87 -10.75 14.67 5.17
N ARG A 88 -10.89 14.05 4.00
CA ARG A 88 -11.77 12.89 3.80
C ARG A 88 -11.41 11.73 4.71
N LEU A 89 -10.12 11.38 4.81
CA LEU A 89 -9.66 10.27 5.63
C LEU A 89 -9.71 10.59 7.14
N LYS A 90 -9.62 11.87 7.54
CA LYS A 90 -9.88 12.30 8.91
C LYS A 90 -11.36 12.16 9.28
N GLU A 91 -12.28 12.56 8.41
CA GLU A 91 -13.73 12.39 8.62
C GLU A 91 -14.10 10.93 8.82
N MET A 92 -13.46 10.03 8.08
CA MET A 92 -13.65 8.58 8.19
C MET A 92 -12.98 7.98 9.44
N GLY A 93 -12.16 8.75 10.16
CA GLY A 93 -11.39 8.28 11.31
C GLY A 93 -10.15 7.45 10.95
N TRP A 94 -9.80 7.38 9.66
CA TRP A 94 -8.71 6.55 9.12
C TRP A 94 -7.35 7.23 9.28
N LEU A 95 -7.33 8.54 9.47
CA LEU A 95 -6.15 9.31 9.88
C LEU A 95 -6.27 9.83 11.31
N PRO A 96 -5.14 10.11 12.00
CA PRO A 96 -5.16 10.87 13.24
C PRO A 96 -5.80 12.26 13.00
N SER A 97 -6.61 12.73 13.95
CA SER A 97 -7.27 14.04 13.84
C SER A 97 -6.27 15.20 13.65
N GLY A 98 -5.11 15.10 14.31
CA GLY A 98 -4.00 16.06 14.20
C GLY A 98 -3.01 15.80 13.06
N PHE A 99 -3.31 14.94 12.09
CA PHE A 99 -2.40 14.69 10.96
C PHE A 99 -2.27 15.95 10.08
N ASP A 100 -1.07 16.50 9.95
CA ASP A 100 -0.79 17.75 9.23
C ASP A 100 0.49 17.65 8.38
N GLU A 101 0.86 16.43 7.99
CA GLU A 101 2.12 16.20 7.28
C GLU A 101 2.06 16.68 5.81
N PRO A 102 3.19 17.11 5.22
CA PRO A 102 3.28 17.49 3.81
C PRO A 102 3.03 16.32 2.84
N PRO A 103 2.57 16.59 1.60
CA PRO A 103 2.28 15.57 0.60
C PRO A 103 3.52 14.80 0.10
N ASP A 104 4.66 15.48 0.01
CA ASP A 104 5.95 15.00 -0.50
C ASP A 104 6.81 14.29 0.55
N LEU A 105 6.36 14.31 1.81
CA LEU A 105 7.04 13.60 2.88
C LEU A 105 6.79 12.10 2.75
N ALA A 106 7.82 11.29 3.00
CA ALA A 106 7.68 9.84 2.99
C ALA A 106 6.64 9.37 4.02
N MET A 107 5.72 8.51 3.59
CA MET A 107 4.68 7.95 4.43
C MET A 107 5.28 7.03 5.47
N GLN A 108 4.81 7.19 6.71
CA GLN A 108 5.11 6.28 7.80
C GLN A 108 4.16 5.08 7.83
N ARG A 109 4.70 3.93 8.22
CA ARG A 109 3.94 2.68 8.34
C ARG A 109 2.75 2.80 9.28
N GLY A 110 2.86 3.59 10.34
CA GLY A 110 1.76 3.85 11.27
C GLY A 110 0.56 4.53 10.64
N VAL A 111 0.79 5.41 9.66
CA VAL A 111 -0.27 6.11 8.93
C VAL A 111 -1.07 5.10 8.10
N LEU A 112 -0.38 4.30 7.28
CA LEU A 112 -1.01 3.21 6.53
C LEU A 112 -1.70 2.21 7.46
N ALA A 113 -1.05 1.82 8.55
CA ALA A 113 -1.58 0.81 9.46
C ALA A 113 -2.90 1.24 10.08
N LYS A 114 -3.04 2.52 10.49
CA LYS A 114 -4.30 3.05 11.00
C LYS A 114 -5.40 3.01 9.94
N ALA A 115 -5.09 3.41 8.70
CA ALA A 115 -6.06 3.40 7.61
C ALA A 115 -6.54 1.98 7.30
N LEU A 116 -5.62 1.03 7.10
CA LEU A 116 -5.94 -0.38 6.85
C LEU A 116 -6.73 -1.01 8.01
N ALA A 117 -6.35 -0.73 9.26
CA ALA A 117 -7.04 -1.20 10.46
C ALA A 117 -8.52 -0.78 10.53
N HIS A 118 -8.82 0.43 10.08
CA HIS A 118 -10.18 0.92 9.97
C HIS A 118 -10.92 0.35 8.77
N MET A 119 -10.29 0.36 7.61
CA MET A 119 -10.84 -0.13 6.36
C MET A 119 -11.24 -1.62 6.41
N LEU A 120 -10.40 -2.45 7.02
CA LEU A 120 -10.62 -3.90 7.15
C LEU A 120 -11.49 -4.29 8.34
N ASP A 121 -11.92 -3.30 9.14
CA ASP A 121 -12.61 -3.48 10.41
C ASP A 121 -11.95 -4.54 11.33
N ILE A 122 -10.63 -4.44 11.49
CA ILE A 122 -9.88 -5.37 12.32
C ILE A 122 -10.26 -5.14 13.78
N GLU A 123 -10.75 -6.19 14.43
CA GLU A 123 -10.97 -6.26 15.88
C GLU A 123 -9.64 -6.65 16.56
N GLY A 124 -8.92 -5.65 17.08
CA GLY A 124 -7.68 -5.88 17.84
C GLY A 124 -7.91 -6.03 19.34
N GLY A 125 -6.81 -6.06 20.10
CA GLY A 125 -6.89 -6.09 21.57
C GLY A 125 -7.54 -4.85 22.21
N VAL A 126 -7.84 -4.91 23.51
CA VAL A 126 -8.56 -3.85 24.24
C VAL A 126 -7.96 -2.44 24.03
N MET A 127 -6.63 -2.29 24.11
CA MET A 127 -5.96 -1.01 23.90
C MET A 127 -6.11 -0.47 22.48
N TYR A 128 -6.18 -1.36 21.49
CA TYR A 128 -6.37 -1.00 20.10
C TYR A 128 -7.78 -0.40 19.88
N SER A 129 -8.81 -0.96 20.52
CA SER A 129 -10.19 -0.43 20.43
C SER A 129 -10.36 0.88 21.21
N ILE A 130 -9.83 0.98 22.44
CA ILE A 130 -9.97 2.18 23.28
C ILE A 130 -9.26 3.39 22.66
N THR A 131 -8.12 3.19 22.01
CA THR A 131 -7.33 4.28 21.43
C THR A 131 -7.73 4.63 19.99
N ASN A 132 -8.90 4.19 19.54
CA ASN A 132 -9.39 4.38 18.17
C ASN A 132 -8.36 3.95 17.12
N LYS A 133 -7.81 2.73 17.30
CA LYS A 133 -6.81 2.11 16.42
C LYS A 133 -5.59 3.04 16.25
N HIS A 134 -5.04 3.55 17.35
CA HIS A 134 -3.89 4.47 17.32
C HIS A 134 -2.72 3.85 16.51
N PRO A 135 -1.96 4.63 15.70
CA PRO A 135 -0.95 4.10 14.76
C PRO A 135 0.00 3.05 15.34
N ARG A 136 0.50 3.27 16.56
CA ARG A 136 1.36 2.32 17.28
C ARG A 136 0.71 0.94 17.50
N TYR A 137 -0.54 0.90 17.94
CA TYR A 137 -1.24 -0.35 18.20
C TYR A 137 -1.74 -0.98 16.90
N ALA A 138 -2.19 -0.17 15.94
CA ALA A 138 -2.56 -0.65 14.62
C ALA A 138 -1.39 -1.34 13.92
N THR A 139 -0.20 -0.74 13.94
CA THR A 139 1.00 -1.36 13.35
C THR A 139 1.29 -2.73 13.95
N ARG A 140 1.25 -2.86 15.28
CA ARG A 140 1.49 -4.15 15.97
C ARG A 140 0.45 -5.20 15.61
N GLU A 141 -0.82 -4.80 15.53
CA GLU A 141 -1.92 -5.72 15.18
C GLU A 141 -1.77 -6.21 13.73
N LEU A 142 -1.48 -5.31 12.79
CA LEU A 142 -1.28 -5.68 11.39
C LEU A 142 -0.01 -6.51 11.17
N VAL A 143 1.04 -6.31 11.96
CA VAL A 143 2.22 -7.21 11.98
C VAL A 143 1.83 -8.59 12.49
N TYR A 144 1.04 -8.66 13.58
CA TYR A 144 0.58 -9.91 14.16
C TYR A 144 -0.30 -10.72 13.19
N LEU A 145 -1.20 -10.05 12.46
CA LEU A 145 -2.03 -10.64 11.40
C LEU A 145 -1.25 -10.94 10.11
N GLY A 146 0.04 -10.61 10.06
CA GLY A 146 0.89 -10.83 8.89
C GLY A 146 0.65 -9.89 7.72
N LEU A 147 -0.24 -8.90 7.86
CA LEU A 147 -0.60 -7.89 6.85
C LEU A 147 0.55 -6.93 6.56
N LEU A 148 1.31 -6.55 7.59
CA LEU A 148 2.52 -5.73 7.47
C LEU A 148 3.77 -6.55 7.86
N GLY A 149 4.92 -6.20 7.26
CA GLY A 149 6.23 -6.77 7.67
C GLY A 149 6.61 -6.38 9.11
N HIS A 150 7.74 -6.84 9.64
CA HIS A 150 8.19 -6.42 10.97
C HIS A 150 8.68 -4.97 10.98
N GLY A 151 8.50 -4.24 12.10
CA GLY A 151 9.10 -2.94 12.33
C GLY A 151 8.23 -1.96 13.12
N THR A 152 8.57 -0.67 13.10
CA THR A 152 7.91 0.36 13.92
C THR A 152 6.98 1.26 13.11
N GLU A 153 6.07 1.94 13.79
CA GLU A 153 5.11 2.84 13.19
C GLU A 153 5.76 4.08 12.56
N GLN A 154 6.93 4.51 13.06
CA GLN A 154 7.66 5.68 12.51
C GLN A 154 8.56 5.35 11.31
N GLN A 155 8.71 4.07 10.96
CA GLN A 155 9.49 3.70 9.78
C GLN A 155 8.78 4.13 8.51
N VAL A 156 9.57 4.53 7.52
CA VAL A 156 9.08 4.79 6.16
C VAL A 156 8.66 3.47 5.51
N ILE A 157 7.62 3.51 4.68
CA ILE A 157 7.18 2.36 3.90
C ILE A 157 7.68 2.45 2.45
N SER A 158 8.27 1.35 1.96
CA SER A 158 8.67 1.20 0.56
C SER A 158 7.46 0.91 -0.34
N GLY A 159 7.61 1.13 -1.64
CA GLY A 159 6.57 0.82 -2.61
C GLY A 159 6.18 -0.66 -2.63
N VAL A 160 7.17 -1.55 -2.58
CA VAL A 160 6.96 -3.01 -2.55
C VAL A 160 6.21 -3.43 -1.28
N ASP A 161 6.61 -2.91 -0.12
CA ASP A 161 5.94 -3.23 1.15
C ASP A 161 4.52 -2.70 1.19
N TYR A 162 4.29 -1.51 0.62
CA TYR A 162 2.97 -0.88 0.52
C TYR A 162 2.03 -1.73 -0.33
N VAL A 163 2.42 -2.09 -1.56
CA VAL A 163 1.60 -2.95 -2.44
C VAL A 163 1.39 -4.34 -1.82
N GLY A 164 2.43 -4.91 -1.22
CA GLY A 164 2.33 -6.20 -0.52
C GLY A 164 1.34 -6.16 0.64
N ALA A 165 1.21 -5.03 1.34
CA ALA A 165 0.21 -4.86 2.40
C ALA A 165 -1.22 -4.93 1.84
N PHE A 166 -1.48 -4.32 0.67
CA PHE A 166 -2.79 -4.39 0.03
C PHE A 166 -3.14 -5.76 -0.51
N SER A 167 -2.18 -6.48 -1.11
CA SER A 167 -2.41 -7.87 -1.53
C SER A 167 -2.83 -8.73 -0.35
N LYS A 168 -2.13 -8.62 0.78
CA LYS A 168 -2.49 -9.34 2.01
C LYS A 168 -3.82 -8.88 2.61
N ALA A 169 -4.16 -7.60 2.47
CA ALA A 169 -5.45 -7.07 2.89
C ALA A 169 -6.60 -7.68 2.07
N GLN A 170 -6.43 -7.87 0.75
CA GLN A 170 -7.40 -8.57 -0.10
C GLN A 170 -7.57 -10.02 0.32
N ASP A 171 -6.46 -10.73 0.54
CA ASP A 171 -6.49 -12.12 1.02
C ASP A 171 -7.22 -12.22 2.36
N TYR A 172 -6.98 -11.28 3.27
CA TYR A 172 -7.67 -11.21 4.55
C TYR A 172 -9.18 -11.02 4.41
N MET A 173 -9.62 -10.10 3.54
CA MET A 173 -11.05 -9.90 3.25
C MET A 173 -11.68 -11.18 2.70
N LEU A 174 -11.03 -11.83 1.73
CA LEU A 174 -11.49 -13.07 1.14
C LEU A 174 -11.64 -14.19 2.18
N LEU A 175 -10.63 -14.38 3.04
CA LEU A 175 -10.64 -15.41 4.08
C LEU A 175 -11.72 -15.14 5.14
N ARG A 176 -11.94 -13.87 5.52
CA ARG A 176 -13.01 -13.49 6.43
C ARG A 176 -14.38 -13.83 5.84
N ASP A 177 -14.63 -13.40 4.61
CA ASP A 177 -15.90 -13.61 3.92
C ASP A 177 -16.19 -15.13 3.74
N LEU A 178 -15.17 -15.93 3.41
CA LEU A 178 -15.27 -17.39 3.37
C LEU A 178 -15.60 -18.00 4.75
N GLY A 179 -14.98 -17.49 5.82
CA GLY A 179 -15.27 -17.89 7.19
C GLY A 179 -16.72 -17.61 7.58
N GLU A 180 -17.25 -16.44 7.22
CA GLU A 180 -18.64 -16.06 7.46
C GLU A 180 -19.62 -16.95 6.69
N LEU A 181 -19.33 -17.23 5.41
CA LEU A 181 -20.12 -18.16 4.60
C LEU A 181 -20.13 -19.58 5.20
N ARG A 182 -18.98 -20.05 5.70
CA ARG A 182 -18.89 -21.35 6.36
C ARG A 182 -19.67 -21.40 7.67
N ALA A 183 -19.70 -20.30 8.43
CA ALA A 183 -20.50 -20.18 9.65
C ALA A 183 -22.02 -20.10 9.37
N ARG A 184 -22.43 -19.77 8.15
CA ARG A 184 -23.83 -19.63 7.71
C ARG A 184 -24.16 -20.54 6.51
N PRO A 185 -24.15 -21.88 6.68
CA PRO A 185 -24.34 -22.82 5.57
C PRO A 185 -25.70 -22.65 4.85
N ASP A 186 -26.72 -22.16 5.54
CA ASP A 186 -28.05 -21.90 4.94
C ASP A 186 -28.07 -20.70 3.98
N ALA A 187 -27.09 -19.79 4.07
CA ALA A 187 -26.96 -18.66 3.15
C ALA A 187 -26.46 -19.12 1.76
N VAL A 188 -25.55 -20.11 1.74
CA VAL A 188 -25.04 -20.72 0.49
C VAL A 188 -26.15 -21.42 -0.27
N ARG A 189 -27.13 -22.00 0.44
CA ARG A 189 -28.24 -22.75 -0.15
C ARG A 189 -29.26 -21.89 -0.92
N ARG A 190 -29.17 -20.56 -0.83
CA ARG A 190 -30.10 -19.60 -1.47
C ARG A 190 -29.52 -18.87 -2.66
N VAL A 191 -28.28 -19.13 -3.06
CA VAL A 191 -27.79 -18.62 -4.35
C VAL A 191 -28.59 -19.37 -5.41
N PRO A 192 -29.53 -18.72 -6.13
CA PRO A 192 -30.22 -19.39 -7.22
C PRO A 192 -29.14 -19.88 -8.17
N VAL A 193 -29.12 -21.18 -8.44
CA VAL A 193 -28.32 -21.72 -9.53
C VAL A 193 -28.75 -20.92 -10.75
N ARG A 194 -27.84 -20.11 -11.27
CA ARG A 194 -28.06 -19.35 -12.50
C ARG A 194 -28.32 -20.38 -13.61
N GLU A 195 -29.59 -20.66 -13.89
CA GLU A 195 -30.01 -21.63 -14.93
C GLU A 195 -29.55 -21.21 -16.33
N ASP A 196 -29.21 -19.94 -16.50
CA ASP A 196 -28.61 -19.32 -17.68
C ASP A 196 -27.14 -19.73 -17.91
N VAL A 197 -26.45 -20.30 -16.92
CA VAL A 197 -25.14 -20.95 -17.10
C VAL A 197 -25.32 -22.46 -17.32
N ARG A 198 -26.25 -22.84 -18.21
CA ARG A 198 -26.09 -24.10 -18.95
C ARG A 198 -24.91 -23.89 -19.89
N THR A 199 -23.76 -24.42 -19.51
CA THR A 199 -22.58 -24.49 -20.37
C THR A 199 -23.00 -25.03 -21.75
N PRO A 200 -22.79 -24.29 -22.85
CA PRO A 200 -22.97 -24.83 -24.20
C PRO A 200 -21.85 -25.82 -24.59
N PHE A 201 -21.16 -26.41 -23.61
CA PHE A 201 -19.93 -27.18 -23.80
C PHE A 201 -20.18 -28.63 -24.21
N ARG A 202 -21.38 -29.01 -24.65
CA ARG A 202 -21.68 -30.41 -24.96
C ARG A 202 -22.41 -30.69 -26.27
N ASP A 203 -22.31 -29.78 -27.24
CA ASP A 203 -22.72 -30.07 -28.62
C ASP A 203 -21.65 -29.65 -29.65
N ALA A 204 -20.37 -29.61 -29.25
CA ALA A 204 -19.27 -29.62 -30.19
C ALA A 204 -19.17 -31.03 -30.81
N ASP A 205 -20.03 -31.17 -31.79
CA ASP A 205 -19.98 -32.05 -32.93
C ASP A 205 -18.63 -32.71 -33.13
N THR A 206 -18.69 -34.03 -33.15
CA THR A 206 -17.60 -34.93 -33.52
C THR A 206 -17.51 -34.89 -35.05
N GLY A 207 -17.12 -33.75 -35.59
CA GLY A 207 -17.01 -33.50 -37.02
C GLY A 207 -15.56 -33.64 -37.49
N ALA A 208 -15.31 -34.71 -38.23
CA ALA A 208 -14.40 -34.82 -39.38
C ALA A 208 -12.97 -34.24 -39.24
N ASP A 209 -11.95 -35.10 -39.25
CA ASP A 209 -11.18 -35.37 -40.48
C ASP A 209 -10.58 -34.09 -41.11
N GLU A 210 -9.53 -33.55 -40.50
CA GLU A 210 -8.48 -32.89 -41.28
C GLU A 210 -7.16 -33.58 -41.00
N ALA A 211 -6.67 -34.24 -42.05
CA ALA A 211 -5.40 -34.92 -42.10
C ALA A 211 -4.27 -33.94 -41.73
N HIS A 212 -3.62 -34.23 -40.61
CA HIS A 212 -2.34 -33.64 -40.27
C HIS A 212 -1.29 -34.18 -41.25
N ASP A 213 -0.88 -33.33 -42.20
CA ASP A 213 0.25 -33.57 -43.09
C ASP A 213 1.56 -33.44 -42.29
N PRO A 214 2.32 -34.52 -42.08
CA PRO A 214 3.61 -34.48 -41.40
C PRO A 214 4.68 -34.03 -42.39
N GLY A 215 4.61 -32.76 -42.79
CA GLY A 215 5.28 -32.25 -43.98
C GLY A 215 6.20 -31.05 -43.80
N ASP A 216 6.59 -30.66 -42.58
CA ASP A 216 7.60 -29.61 -42.40
C ASP A 216 8.68 -30.02 -41.40
N ALA A 217 9.84 -30.38 -41.95
CA ALA A 217 11.05 -30.64 -41.21
C ALA A 217 11.61 -29.33 -40.63
N PRO A 218 12.19 -29.35 -39.41
CA PRO A 218 12.81 -28.18 -38.83
C PRO A 218 14.04 -27.76 -39.66
N GLU A 219 13.98 -26.53 -40.15
CA GLU A 219 15.09 -25.80 -40.74
C GLU A 219 16.25 -25.75 -39.72
N ARG A 220 17.41 -26.27 -40.13
CA ARG A 220 18.61 -26.35 -39.29
C ARG A 220 19.08 -24.94 -38.96
N ILE A 221 19.11 -24.60 -37.68
CA ILE A 221 19.82 -23.40 -37.19
C ILE A 221 21.32 -23.62 -37.46
N PRO A 222 21.99 -22.75 -38.22
CA PRO A 222 23.42 -22.85 -38.43
C PRO A 222 24.18 -22.55 -37.13
N ASP A 223 25.08 -23.49 -36.82
CA ASP A 223 25.97 -23.50 -35.67
C ASP A 223 27.16 -22.55 -35.97
N GLU A 224 26.95 -21.25 -35.79
CA GLU A 224 28.03 -20.26 -35.84
C GLU A 224 27.88 -19.24 -34.70
N ALA A 225 28.55 -19.51 -33.58
CA ALA A 225 29.49 -18.58 -32.95
C ALA A 225 30.00 -19.16 -31.62
N ARG A 226 31.20 -19.72 -31.70
CA ARG A 226 32.15 -19.79 -30.58
C ARG A 226 32.63 -18.40 -30.20
#